data_AF-A0A378NSC0-F1
#
_entry.id   AF-A0A378NSC0-F1
#
_cell.length_a   1.000
_cell.length_b   1.000
_cell.length_c   1.000
_cell.angle_alpha   90.00
_cell.angle_beta   90.00
_cell.angle_gamma   90.00
#
_symmetry.space_group_name_H-M   'P 1'
#
loop_
_entity.id
_entity.type
_entity.pdbx_description
1 polymer ?
#
loop_
_entity_poly.entity_id
_entity_poly.type
_entity_poly.pdbx_seq_one_letter_code
_entity_poly.pdbx_strand_id
1 'polypeptide(L)'
;MKNKYLLRKFMTENNIDFDVPFVVKNGNNAIKYKITEEEGTYGTIPKIRFYRNEWKEADLSWLMLIMFCEGYKIIKPIWKPKDNEKFWYVTKRGNIFSRSYDSGDPSDTALFLIGNCFKNNKEAEENKEKMLQILNRDKPFMDLNKE
;
A
#
# COMPACT_ATOMS: atom_id res chain seq x y z
N MET A 1 -28.75 -3.56 8.35
CA MET A 1 -27.97 -3.44 7.09
C MET A 1 -26.64 -4.14 7.27
N LYS A 2 -26.16 -4.91 6.28
CA LYS A 2 -24.83 -5.55 6.34
C LYS A 2 -23.78 -4.51 5.92
N ASN A 3 -22.81 -4.21 6.78
CA ASN A 3 -21.82 -3.14 6.58
C ASN A 3 -20.59 -3.54 5.75
N LYS A 4 -20.70 -4.56 4.88
CA LYS A 4 -19.57 -5.06 4.07
C LYS A 4 -18.96 -3.96 3.19
N TYR A 5 -19.76 -3.00 2.75
CA TYR A 5 -19.29 -1.86 1.95
C TYR A 5 -18.32 -0.96 2.72
N LEU A 6 -18.48 -0.80 4.05
CA LEU A 6 -17.58 0.04 4.87
C LEU A 6 -16.18 -0.56 4.93
N LEU A 7 -16.08 -1.88 5.15
CA LEU A 7 -14.79 -2.57 5.13
C LEU A 7 -14.12 -2.46 3.75
N ARG A 8 -14.87 -2.70 2.67
CA ARG A 8 -14.33 -2.57 1.30
C ARG A 8 -13.85 -1.15 1.01
N LYS A 9 -14.62 -0.12 1.40
CA LYS A 9 -14.22 1.28 1.23
C LYS A 9 -12.94 1.59 2.01
N PHE A 10 -12.88 1.19 3.28
CA PHE A 10 -11.69 1.32 4.11
C PHE A 10 -10.46 0.65 3.49
N MET A 11 -10.61 -0.59 3.00
CA MET A 11 -9.53 -1.34 2.35
C MET A 11 -9.03 -0.62 1.09
N THR A 12 -9.94 -0.19 0.21
CA THR A 12 -9.60 0.57 -1.00
C THR A 12 -8.85 1.87 -0.70
N GLU A 13 -9.35 2.66 0.25
CA GLU A 13 -8.75 3.96 0.63
C GLU A 13 -7.33 3.80 1.21
N ASN A 14 -7.04 2.64 1.80
CA ASN A 14 -5.77 2.33 2.44
C ASN A 14 -4.87 1.40 1.62
N ASN A 15 -5.25 1.08 0.38
CA ASN A 15 -4.53 0.16 -0.50
C ASN A 15 -4.29 -1.21 0.15
N ILE A 16 -5.31 -1.74 0.83
CA ILE A 16 -5.30 -3.06 1.47
C ILE A 16 -6.13 -4.01 0.62
N ASP A 17 -5.60 -5.20 0.36
CA ASP A 17 -6.31 -6.30 -0.27
C ASP A 17 -6.48 -7.45 0.72
N PHE A 18 -7.47 -8.32 0.46
CA PHE A 18 -7.61 -9.55 1.23
C PHE A 18 -6.39 -10.44 1.06
N ASP A 19 -6.00 -11.11 2.14
CA ASP A 19 -4.84 -11.98 2.24
C ASP A 19 -3.47 -11.32 1.98
N VAL A 20 -3.44 -10.01 1.74
CA VAL A 20 -2.22 -9.22 1.58
C VAL A 20 -1.83 -8.56 2.90
N PRO A 21 -0.60 -8.77 3.41
CA PRO A 21 -0.12 -8.10 4.61
C PRO A 21 -0.01 -6.58 4.46
N PHE A 22 -0.40 -5.86 5.51
CA PHE A 22 -0.19 -4.41 5.68
C PHE A 22 0.34 -4.12 7.09
N VAL A 23 0.99 -2.97 7.28
CA VAL A 23 1.55 -2.59 8.58
C VAL A 23 0.65 -1.55 9.25
N VAL A 24 0.37 -1.76 10.52
CA VAL A 24 -0.33 -0.79 11.37
C VAL A 24 0.64 -0.31 12.44
N LYS A 25 0.73 1.02 12.59
CA LYS A 25 1.52 1.70 13.61
C LYS A 25 0.59 2.25 14.70
N ASN A 26 0.92 1.96 15.95
CA ASN A 26 0.31 2.57 17.14
C ASN A 26 1.42 2.94 18.13
N GLY A 27 1.61 4.25 18.35
CA GLY A 27 2.75 4.77 19.09
C GLY A 27 4.09 4.32 18.48
N ASN A 28 4.91 3.64 19.29
CA ASN A 28 6.21 3.09 18.87
C ASN A 28 6.11 1.67 18.28
N ASN A 29 4.92 1.05 18.32
CA ASN A 29 4.74 -0.31 17.83
C ASN A 29 4.30 -0.29 16.37
N ALA A 30 4.90 -1.16 15.56
CA ALA A 30 4.49 -1.43 14.18
C ALA A 30 4.27 -2.94 14.03
N ILE A 31 3.05 -3.35 13.70
CA ILE A 31 2.66 -4.76 13.61
C ILE A 31 2.10 -5.02 12.21
N LYS A 32 2.49 -6.17 11.63
CA LYS A 32 1.93 -6.66 10.37
C LYS A 32 0.60 -7.33 10.62
N TYR A 33 -0.42 -6.90 9.91
CA TYR A 33 -1.75 -7.50 9.88
C TYR A 33 -2.10 -7.97 8.48
N LYS A 34 -3.07 -8.87 8.37
CA LYS A 34 -3.80 -9.13 7.11
C LYS A 34 -5.27 -9.37 7.43
N ILE A 35 -6.13 -9.01 6.49
CA ILE A 35 -7.57 -9.30 6.56
C ILE A 35 -7.85 -10.46 5.63
N THR A 36 -8.59 -11.46 6.10
CA THR A 36 -8.95 -12.66 5.33
C THR A 36 -10.46 -12.83 5.30
N GLU A 37 -11.01 -13.42 4.24
CA GLU A 37 -12.42 -13.82 4.19
C GLU A 37 -12.54 -15.32 4.50
N GLU A 38 -13.37 -15.67 5.49
CA GLU A 38 -13.60 -17.07 5.87
C GLU A 38 -15.09 -17.39 5.86
N GLU A 39 -15.44 -18.57 5.35
CA GLU A 39 -16.80 -19.09 5.45
C GLU A 39 -17.12 -19.44 6.91
N GLY A 40 -18.09 -18.72 7.46
CA GLY A 40 -18.71 -19.07 8.74
C GLY A 40 -20.07 -19.74 8.52
N THR A 41 -20.64 -20.27 9.61
CA THR A 41 -21.96 -20.92 9.65
C THR A 41 -23.09 -20.06 9.05
N TYR A 42 -22.95 -18.74 9.09
CA TYR A 42 -23.98 -17.78 8.64
C TYR A 42 -23.51 -16.89 7.48
N GLY A 43 -22.45 -17.31 6.78
CA GLY A 43 -21.86 -16.64 5.63
C GLY A 43 -20.41 -16.19 5.87
N THR A 44 -19.83 -15.55 4.86
CA THR A 44 -18.44 -15.10 4.89
C THR A 44 -18.24 -13.93 5.85
N ILE A 45 -17.31 -14.07 6.79
CA ILE A 45 -16.93 -13.05 7.76
C ILE A 45 -15.46 -12.67 7.58
N PRO A 46 -15.14 -11.37 7.63
CA PRO A 46 -13.75 -10.93 7.63
C PRO A 46 -13.11 -11.33 8.96
N LYS A 47 -11.91 -11.88 8.90
CA LYS A 47 -11.04 -12.09 10.06
C LYS A 47 -9.80 -11.23 9.92
N ILE A 48 -9.23 -10.86 11.06
CA ILE A 48 -7.96 -10.15 11.11
C ILE A 48 -6.91 -11.04 11.74
N ARG A 49 -5.74 -11.09 11.13
CA ARG A 49 -4.59 -11.85 11.62
C ARG A 49 -3.41 -10.91 11.78
N PHE A 50 -2.59 -11.16 12.79
CA PHE A 50 -1.33 -10.46 13.01
C PHE A 50 -0.16 -11.42 12.90
N TYR A 51 1.00 -10.90 12.51
CA TYR A 51 2.22 -11.69 12.39
C TYR A 51 3.11 -11.50 13.62
N ARG A 52 3.41 -12.60 14.32
CA ARG A 52 4.40 -12.68 15.38
C ARG A 52 5.07 -14.04 15.33
N ASN A 53 6.16 -14.15 14.58
CA ASN A 53 6.84 -15.39 14.13
C ASN A 53 5.97 -16.27 13.20
N GLU A 54 4.67 -16.30 13.45
CA GLU A 54 3.64 -16.96 12.64
C GLU A 54 2.38 -16.07 12.56
N TRP A 55 1.46 -16.39 11.65
CA TRP A 55 0.18 -15.71 11.54
C TRP A 55 -0.78 -16.22 12.62
N LYS A 56 -1.24 -15.31 13.49
CA LYS A 56 -2.21 -15.62 14.55
C LYS A 56 -3.50 -14.85 14.31
N GLU A 57 -4.63 -15.48 14.63
CA GLU A 57 -5.92 -14.80 14.62
C GLU A 57 -5.96 -13.74 15.74
N ALA A 58 -6.45 -12.55 15.40
CA ALA A 58 -6.75 -11.50 16.36
C ALA A 58 -8.25 -11.38 16.54
N ASP A 59 -8.65 -10.90 17.71
CA ASP A 59 -10.03 -10.57 17.99
C ASP A 59 -10.57 -9.51 17.01
N LEU A 60 -11.84 -9.62 16.62
CA LEU A 60 -12.50 -8.68 15.70
C LEU A 60 -12.47 -7.24 16.21
N SER A 61 -12.38 -7.02 17.52
CA SER A 61 -12.19 -5.69 18.11
C SER A 61 -10.92 -5.00 17.59
N TRP A 62 -9.88 -5.73 17.20
CA TRP A 62 -8.70 -5.14 16.57
C TRP A 62 -9.00 -4.55 15.20
N LEU A 63 -9.83 -5.21 14.38
CA LEU A 63 -10.26 -4.66 13.10
C LEU A 63 -11.05 -3.36 13.32
N MET A 64 -11.92 -3.32 14.33
CA MET A 64 -12.65 -2.11 14.71
C MET A 64 -11.70 -0.98 15.14
N LEU A 65 -10.72 -1.27 16.00
CA LEU A 65 -9.73 -0.27 16.43
C LEU A 65 -8.93 0.28 15.24
N ILE A 66 -8.49 -0.60 14.33
CA ILE A 66 -7.74 -0.20 13.13
C ILE A 66 -8.58 0.67 12.18
N MET A 67 -9.87 0.39 12.06
CA MET A 67 -10.76 1.14 11.16
C MET A 67 -11.20 2.49 11.72
N PHE A 68 -11.38 2.59 13.04
CA PHE A 68 -12.11 3.71 13.65
C PHE A 68 -11.30 4.53 14.66
N CYS A 69 -10.18 4.02 15.17
CA CYS A 69 -9.36 4.75 16.14
C CYS A 69 -8.18 5.43 15.46
N GLU A 70 -8.13 6.77 15.54
CA GLU A 70 -7.07 7.60 14.92
C GLU A 70 -5.65 7.28 15.39
N GLY A 71 -5.50 6.64 16.57
CA GLY A 71 -4.21 6.18 17.09
C GLY A 71 -3.59 5.05 16.26
N TYR A 72 -4.37 4.36 15.43
CA TYR A 72 -3.93 3.27 14.57
C TYR A 72 -3.72 3.79 13.14
N LYS A 73 -2.46 4.00 12.78
CA LYS A 73 -2.08 4.52 11.47
C LYS A 73 -1.67 3.38 10.56
N ILE A 74 -2.30 3.29 9.40
CA ILE A 74 -1.93 2.31 8.38
C ILE A 74 -0.76 2.85 7.58
N ILE A 75 0.31 2.06 7.53
CA ILE A 75 1.40 2.28 6.58
C ILE A 75 0.95 1.63 5.29
N LYS A 76 0.45 2.45 4.37
CA LYS A 76 -0.06 1.97 3.08
C LYS A 76 1.05 1.19 2.38
N PRO A 77 0.80 -0.08 1.99
CA PRO A 77 1.77 -0.81 1.21
C PRO A 77 1.97 -0.07 -0.11
N ILE A 78 3.21 -0.07 -0.60
CA ILE A 78 3.53 0.51 -1.91
C ILE A 78 2.78 -0.34 -2.94
N TRP A 79 1.87 0.29 -3.68
CA TRP A 79 1.18 -0.38 -4.77
C TRP A 79 2.17 -0.69 -5.89
N LYS A 80 2.22 -1.95 -6.31
CA LYS A 80 2.99 -2.40 -7.49
C LYS A 80 2.01 -2.69 -8.62
N PRO A 81 2.14 -2.07 -9.79
CA PRO A 81 1.34 -2.45 -10.96
C PRO A 81 1.64 -3.90 -11.37
N LYS A 82 0.61 -4.62 -11.83
CA LYS A 82 0.79 -5.90 -12.51
C LYS A 82 1.42 -5.69 -13.89
N ASP A 83 1.95 -6.76 -14.46
CA ASP A 83 2.44 -6.72 -15.83
C ASP A 83 1.32 -6.32 -16.80
N ASN A 84 1.63 -5.40 -17.72
CA ASN A 84 0.71 -4.70 -18.61
C ASN A 84 -0.36 -3.82 -17.94
N GLU A 85 -0.34 -3.65 -16.61
CA GLU A 85 -1.25 -2.76 -15.91
C GLU A 85 -0.85 -1.30 -16.12
N LYS A 86 -1.83 -0.45 -16.44
CA LYS A 86 -1.60 0.98 -16.63
C LYS A 86 -1.31 1.65 -15.29
N PHE A 87 -0.22 2.42 -15.23
CA PHE A 87 0.12 3.25 -14.08
C PHE A 87 0.43 4.68 -14.51
N TRP A 88 0.41 5.59 -13.55
CA TRP A 88 0.76 7.00 -13.71
C TRP A 88 2.05 7.31 -12.95
N TYR A 89 2.87 8.21 -13.47
CA TYR A 89 4.14 8.60 -12.85
C TYR A 89 4.46 10.07 -13.10
N VAL A 90 5.26 10.64 -12.21
CA VAL A 90 5.72 12.04 -12.26
C VAL A 90 7.14 12.07 -12.83
N THR A 91 7.38 12.95 -13.80
CA THR A 91 8.71 13.19 -14.35
C THR A 91 9.48 14.22 -13.52
N LYS A 92 10.81 14.31 -13.70
CA LYS A 92 11.65 15.33 -13.03
C LYS A 92 11.19 16.78 -13.30
N ARG A 93 10.53 17.02 -14.44
CA ARG A 93 9.95 18.34 -14.79
C ARG A 93 8.57 18.58 -14.16
N GLY A 94 8.03 17.61 -13.41
CA GLY A 94 6.70 17.68 -12.81
C GLY A 94 5.56 17.35 -13.75
N ASN A 95 5.84 16.93 -14.98
CA ASN A 95 4.80 16.43 -15.89
C ASN A 95 4.36 15.04 -15.44
N ILE A 96 3.07 14.74 -15.60
CA ILE A 96 2.48 13.45 -15.27
C ILE A 96 2.13 12.72 -16.56
N PHE A 97 2.59 11.48 -16.68
CA PHE A 97 2.29 10.60 -17.80
C PHE A 97 1.77 9.27 -17.29
N SER A 98 1.28 8.44 -18.23
CA SER A 98 0.89 7.08 -17.96
C SER A 98 1.47 6.14 -19.00
N ARG A 99 1.81 4.92 -18.61
CA ARG A 99 2.19 3.83 -19.51
C ARG A 99 1.74 2.49 -18.92
N SER A 100 1.81 1.42 -19.70
CA SER A 100 1.67 0.05 -19.20
C SER A 100 2.97 -0.37 -18.52
N TYR A 101 2.85 -1.02 -17.37
CA TYR A 101 3.98 -1.55 -16.62
C TYR A 101 4.55 -2.79 -17.29
N ASP A 102 5.86 -2.79 -17.53
CA ASP A 102 6.61 -3.94 -18.02
C ASP A 102 7.58 -4.40 -16.93
N SER A 103 7.36 -5.60 -16.40
CA SER A 103 8.24 -6.19 -15.38
C SER A 103 9.66 -6.51 -15.88
N GLY A 104 9.87 -6.58 -17.19
CA GLY A 104 11.16 -6.72 -17.84
C GLY A 104 11.88 -5.39 -18.12
N ASP A 105 11.18 -4.24 -18.06
CA ASP A 105 11.78 -2.92 -18.27
C ASP A 105 12.44 -2.41 -16.97
N PRO A 106 13.78 -2.22 -16.93
CA PRO A 106 14.46 -1.68 -15.76
C PRO A 106 13.94 -0.29 -15.35
N SER A 107 13.44 0.49 -16.30
CA SER A 107 12.89 1.83 -16.06
C SER A 107 11.62 1.76 -15.21
N ASP A 108 10.73 0.82 -15.52
CA ASP A 108 9.48 0.62 -14.79
C ASP A 108 9.74 0.04 -13.40
N THR A 109 10.71 -0.87 -13.30
CA THR A 109 11.20 -1.37 -12.00
C THR A 109 11.76 -0.23 -11.14
N ALA A 110 12.56 0.68 -11.72
CA ALA A 110 13.09 1.83 -11.02
C ALA A 110 11.97 2.78 -10.54
N LEU A 111 10.96 3.04 -11.37
CA LEU A 111 9.80 3.85 -11.00
C LEU A 111 9.05 3.25 -9.81
N PHE A 112 8.86 1.93 -9.78
CA PHE A 112 8.26 1.24 -8.63
C PHE A 112 9.12 1.39 -7.37
N LEU A 113 10.44 1.14 -7.46
CA LEU A 113 11.34 1.16 -6.30
C LEU A 113 11.42 2.54 -5.62
N ILE A 114 11.29 3.62 -6.38
CA ILE A 114 11.25 4.98 -5.84
C ILE A 114 9.84 5.45 -5.45
N GLY A 115 8.82 4.58 -5.57
CA GLY A 115 7.43 4.88 -5.21
C GLY A 115 6.72 5.82 -6.19
N ASN A 116 7.15 5.86 -7.46
CA ASN A 116 6.61 6.73 -8.52
C ASN A 116 5.59 6.02 -9.42
N CYS A 117 4.94 4.97 -8.91
CA CYS A 117 3.84 4.30 -9.58
C CYS A 117 2.53 4.62 -8.85
N PHE A 118 1.61 5.28 -9.54
CA PHE A 118 0.31 5.68 -9.02
C PHE A 118 -0.82 5.03 -9.82
N LYS A 119 -1.92 4.68 -9.15
CA LYS A 119 -3.07 3.99 -9.79
C LYS A 119 -3.80 4.89 -10.77
N ASN A 120 -3.82 6.19 -10.50
CA ASN A 120 -4.53 7.17 -11.30
C ASN A 120 -3.84 8.53 -11.29
N ASN A 121 -4.27 9.41 -12.19
CA ASN A 121 -3.71 10.76 -12.33
C ASN A 121 -3.85 11.60 -11.04
N LYS A 122 -4.99 11.50 -10.35
CA LYS A 122 -5.25 12.26 -9.12
C LYS A 122 -4.24 11.90 -8.02
N GLU A 123 -3.96 10.62 -7.82
CA GLU A 123 -2.97 10.15 -6.85
C GLU A 123 -1.55 10.64 -7.20
N ALA A 124 -1.23 10.72 -8.50
CA ALA A 124 0.04 11.27 -8.97
C ALA A 124 0.15 12.79 -8.70
N GLU A 125 -0.92 13.56 -8.91
CA GLU A 125 -0.94 15.00 -8.59
C GLU A 125 -0.81 15.24 -7.08
N GLU A 126 -1.54 14.49 -6.25
CA GLU A 126 -1.49 14.61 -4.78
C GLU A 126 -0.09 14.31 -4.20
N ASN A 127 0.73 13.53 -4.89
CA ASN A 127 2.08 13.15 -4.46
C ASN A 127 3.20 13.80 -5.27
N LYS A 128 2.87 14.68 -6.22
CA LYS A 128 3.82 15.31 -7.15
C LYS A 128 4.96 16.02 -6.45
N GLU A 129 4.68 16.84 -5.46
CA GLU A 129 5.73 17.60 -4.74
C GLU A 129 6.71 16.68 -4.00
N LYS A 130 6.19 15.65 -3.32
CA LYS A 130 7.02 14.63 -2.63
C LYS A 130 7.90 13.91 -3.64
N MET A 131 7.35 13.58 -4.81
CA MET A 131 8.11 12.91 -5.87
C MET A 131 9.18 13.82 -6.48
N LEU A 132 8.90 15.10 -6.67
CA LEU A 132 9.91 16.06 -7.15
C LEU A 132 11.09 16.20 -6.18
N GLN A 133 10.86 16.13 -4.86
CA GLN A 133 11.94 16.11 -3.87
C GLN A 133 12.85 14.89 -4.02
N ILE A 134 12.27 13.73 -4.35
CA ILE A 134 13.01 12.47 -4.62
C ILE A 134 13.79 12.57 -5.93
N LEU A 135 13.14 13.04 -7.00
CA LEU A 135 13.72 13.10 -8.37
C LEU A 135 14.76 14.20 -8.56
N ASN A 136 14.76 15.24 -7.71
CA ASN A 136 15.74 16.32 -7.72
C ASN A 136 16.90 16.11 -6.75
N ARG A 137 17.07 14.90 -6.19
CA ARG A 137 18.25 14.58 -5.39
C ARG A 137 19.52 14.60 -6.25
N ASP A 138 20.59 15.14 -5.69
CA ASP A 138 21.91 15.22 -6.34
C ASP A 138 22.80 13.99 -6.09
N LYS A 139 22.33 13.03 -5.30
CA LYS A 139 23.07 11.81 -4.93
C LYS A 139 22.28 10.56 -5.32
N PRO A 140 22.95 9.51 -5.82
CA PRO A 140 22.30 8.24 -6.11
C PRO A 140 21.75 7.60 -4.83
N PHE A 141 20.69 6.79 -4.99
CA PHE A 141 20.13 6.01 -3.89
C PHE A 141 21.03 4.86 -3.45
N MET A 142 21.84 4.34 -4.38
CA MET A 142 22.78 3.26 -4.14
C MET A 142 24.20 3.84 -4.15
N ASP A 143 24.95 3.58 -3.08
CA ASP A 143 26.38 3.88 -3.00
C ASP A 143 27.15 2.62 -3.41
N LEU A 144 27.76 2.66 -4.59
CA LEU A 144 28.52 1.52 -5.14
C LEU A 144 29.90 1.35 -4.49
N ASN A 145 30.33 2.29 -3.64
CA ASN A 145 31.64 2.28 -3.00
C ASN A 145 31.57 1.87 -1.52
N LYS A 146 30.38 1.46 -1.04
CA LYS A 146 30.19 1.03 0.33
C LYS A 146 30.46 -0.48 0.41
N GLU A 147 31.55 -0.85 1.09
CA GLU A 147 31.96 -2.24 1.38
C GLU A 147 30.88 -3.03 2.14
#